data_AF-A0A953ZD33-F1
#
_entry.id   AF-A0A953ZD33-F1
#
_cell.length_a   1.000
_cell.length_b   1.000
_cell.length_c   1.000
_cell.angle_alpha   90.00
_cell.angle_beta   90.00
_cell.angle_gamma   90.00
#
_symmetry.space_group_name_H-M   'P 1'
#
loop_
_entity.id
_entity.type
_entity.pdbx_description
1 polymer ?
#
loop_
_entity_poly.entity_id
_entity_poly.type
_entity_poly.pdbx_seq_one_letter_code
_entity_poly.pdbx_strand_id
1 'polypeptide(L)'
;GRTLQERLRCNFGCAHPEGYRKALRKMKIAQKFKLPIISFINTPGAYPGIEAEERGQSQAIAEAIREMSGLRVPIITLTIGEGGSGGALGIGVGDRYLIMENAYYSVISPEGCAAILWHDAKKAADAARVLRLTPNDLLELGIMDEIVPEPYGGAHRDPRRTYDTVRTHLLKHLKELMALETDELMEKRYQKLRGMGKYIEVAA
;
A
#
# COMPACT_ATOMS: atom_id res chain seq x y z
N GLY A 1 -3.70 -13.87 10.20
CA GLY A 1 -3.77 -15.05 11.08
C GLY A 1 -2.56 -15.93 10.89
N ARG A 2 -2.02 -16.48 11.97
CA ARG A 2 -0.95 -17.49 11.95
C ARG A 2 -1.50 -18.87 11.63
N THR A 3 -2.71 -19.19 12.08
CA THR A 3 -3.39 -20.46 11.80
C THR A 3 -4.35 -20.34 10.62
N LEU A 4 -4.74 -21.46 10.01
CA LEU A 4 -5.75 -21.49 8.95
C LEU A 4 -7.08 -20.89 9.40
N GLN A 5 -7.53 -21.23 10.62
CA GLN A 5 -8.77 -20.70 11.19
C GLN A 5 -8.73 -19.18 11.35
N GLU A 6 -7.60 -18.63 11.82
CA GLU A 6 -7.42 -17.18 11.90
C GLU A 6 -7.34 -16.51 10.53
N ARG A 7 -6.73 -17.16 9.53
CA ARG A 7 -6.69 -16.64 8.16
C ARG A 7 -8.09 -16.59 7.55
N LEU A 8 -8.87 -17.65 7.68
CA LEU A 8 -10.27 -17.69 7.23
C LEU A 8 -11.11 -16.61 7.89
N ARG A 9 -11.00 -16.45 9.22
CA ARG A 9 -11.72 -15.40 9.96
C ARG A 9 -11.40 -13.98 9.49
N CYS A 10 -10.22 -13.77 8.92
CA CYS A 10 -9.78 -12.47 8.40
C CYS A 10 -9.75 -12.43 6.86
N ASN A 11 -10.37 -13.38 6.17
CA ASN A 11 -10.36 -13.49 4.71
C ASN A 11 -8.96 -13.39 4.09
N PHE A 12 -7.95 -13.95 4.76
CA PHE A 12 -6.54 -13.88 4.35
C PHE A 12 -5.98 -12.45 4.21
N GLY A 13 -6.65 -11.44 4.79
CA GLY A 13 -6.29 -10.04 4.63
C GLY A 13 -7.07 -9.30 3.54
N CYS A 14 -7.87 -10.01 2.75
CA CYS A 14 -8.73 -9.42 1.73
C CYS A 14 -9.90 -8.67 2.37
N ALA A 15 -9.87 -7.34 2.31
CA ALA A 15 -10.94 -6.53 2.86
C ALA A 15 -12.17 -6.56 1.97
N HIS A 16 -13.34 -6.64 2.61
CA HIS A 16 -14.62 -6.29 2.03
C HIS A 16 -14.82 -4.75 2.02
N PRO A 17 -15.84 -4.21 1.33
CA PRO A 17 -16.06 -2.76 1.20
C PRO A 17 -16.17 -2.05 2.57
N GLU A 18 -16.84 -2.68 3.53
CA GLU A 18 -16.95 -2.23 4.92
C GLU A 18 -15.60 -2.09 5.64
N GLY A 19 -14.58 -2.83 5.22
CA GLY A 19 -13.19 -2.69 5.69
C GLY A 19 -12.60 -1.35 5.30
N TYR A 20 -12.74 -0.96 4.03
CA TYR A 20 -12.29 0.34 3.51
C TYR A 20 -13.08 1.49 4.14
N ARG A 21 -14.40 1.38 4.22
CA ARG A 21 -15.25 2.39 4.91
C ARG A 21 -14.85 2.57 6.38
N LYS A 22 -14.54 1.47 7.07
CA LYS A 22 -14.05 1.50 8.46
C LYS A 22 -12.69 2.19 8.54
N ALA A 23 -11.75 1.88 7.65
CA ALA A 23 -10.43 2.52 7.60
C ALA A 23 -10.57 4.03 7.38
N LEU A 24 -11.32 4.44 6.35
CA LEU A 24 -11.58 5.84 6.06
C LEU A 24 -12.24 6.58 7.23
N ARG A 25 -13.21 5.96 7.92
CA ARG A 25 -13.81 6.54 9.14
C ARG A 25 -12.76 6.80 10.22
N LYS A 26 -11.81 5.88 10.43
CA LYS A 26 -10.72 6.06 11.41
C LYS A 26 -9.76 7.16 10.98
N MET A 27 -9.44 7.26 9.69
CA MET A 27 -8.61 8.33 9.13
C MET A 27 -9.26 9.71 9.31
N LYS A 28 -10.58 9.83 9.07
CA LYS A 28 -11.33 11.08 9.32
C LYS A 28 -11.34 11.47 10.81
N ILE A 29 -11.42 10.49 11.72
CA ILE A 29 -11.28 10.73 13.16
C ILE A 29 -9.86 11.23 13.48
N ALA A 30 -8.82 10.60 12.93
CA ALA A 30 -7.44 11.05 13.11
C ALA A 30 -7.27 12.51 12.65
N GLN A 31 -7.79 12.86 11.47
CA GLN A 31 -7.81 14.25 11.00
C GLN A 31 -8.52 15.21 11.97
N LYS A 32 -9.70 14.84 12.48
CA LYS A 32 -10.45 15.67 13.43
C LYS A 32 -9.63 16.03 14.68
N PHE A 33 -8.79 15.09 15.14
CA PHE A 33 -7.92 15.28 16.29
C PHE A 33 -6.47 15.65 15.92
N LYS A 34 -6.23 16.00 14.65
CA LYS A 34 -4.90 16.38 14.13
C LYS A 34 -3.82 15.32 14.41
N LEU A 35 -4.20 14.05 14.35
CA LEU A 35 -3.30 12.92 14.56
C LEU A 35 -2.73 12.44 13.21
N PRO A 36 -1.43 12.10 13.15
CA PRO A 36 -0.85 11.46 11.99
C PRO A 36 -1.40 10.03 11.80
N ILE A 37 -1.37 9.55 10.57
CA ILE A 37 -1.90 8.25 10.16
C ILE A 37 -0.75 7.37 9.70
N ILE A 38 -0.71 6.12 10.19
CA ILE A 38 0.21 5.10 9.71
C ILE A 38 -0.60 3.90 9.24
N SER A 39 -0.52 3.60 7.94
CA SER A 39 -1.20 2.47 7.30
C SER A 39 -0.22 1.31 7.10
N PHE A 40 -0.57 0.11 7.58
CA PHE A 40 0.17 -1.10 7.28
C PHE A 40 -0.54 -1.89 6.18
N ILE A 41 0.15 -2.13 5.08
CA ILE A 41 -0.37 -2.84 3.90
C ILE A 41 0.16 -4.27 3.92
N ASN A 42 -0.76 -5.23 3.94
CA ASN A 42 -0.49 -6.64 3.76
C ASN A 42 -1.76 -7.35 3.28
N THR A 43 -1.95 -7.37 1.98
CA THR A 43 -3.11 -7.98 1.34
C THR A 43 -2.77 -8.47 -0.06
N PRO A 44 -3.25 -9.67 -0.44
CA PRO A 44 -3.17 -10.12 -1.84
C PRO A 44 -4.10 -9.32 -2.75
N GLY A 45 -5.09 -8.61 -2.19
CA GLY A 45 -6.05 -7.79 -2.93
C GLY A 45 -7.33 -7.52 -2.15
N ALA A 46 -8.26 -6.78 -2.74
CA ALA A 46 -9.61 -6.66 -2.19
C ALA A 46 -10.34 -8.00 -2.34
N TYR A 47 -11.30 -8.31 -1.46
CA TYR A 47 -12.02 -9.58 -1.55
C TYR A 47 -12.87 -9.63 -2.84
N PRO A 48 -12.64 -10.61 -3.74
CA PRO A 48 -13.30 -10.68 -5.05
C PRO A 48 -14.55 -11.58 -4.99
N GLY A 49 -15.58 -11.16 -4.24
CA GLY A 49 -16.81 -11.93 -4.06
C GLY A 49 -18.07 -11.16 -4.48
N ILE A 50 -19.13 -11.90 -4.85
CA ILE A 50 -20.44 -11.33 -5.22
C ILE A 50 -20.94 -10.34 -4.15
N GLU A 51 -20.87 -10.78 -2.90
CA GLU A 51 -21.19 -9.99 -1.73
C GLU A 51 -20.41 -8.67 -1.62
N ALA A 52 -19.13 -8.67 -2.02
CA ALA A 52 -18.32 -7.46 -2.03
C ALA A 52 -18.77 -6.51 -3.15
N GLU A 53 -19.10 -7.05 -4.33
CA GLU A 53 -19.61 -6.27 -5.46
C GLU A 53 -20.98 -5.65 -5.15
N GLU A 54 -21.94 -6.41 -4.61
CA GLU A 54 -23.26 -5.93 -4.18
C GLU A 54 -23.16 -4.79 -3.16
N ARG A 55 -22.13 -4.83 -2.31
CA ARG A 55 -21.86 -3.80 -1.30
C ARG A 55 -20.95 -2.67 -1.77
N GLY A 56 -20.55 -2.65 -3.04
CA GLY A 56 -19.80 -1.56 -3.68
C GLY A 56 -18.31 -1.54 -3.36
N GLN A 57 -17.59 -2.64 -3.64
CA GLN A 57 -16.13 -2.73 -3.47
C GLN A 57 -15.37 -1.64 -4.22
N SER A 58 -15.68 -1.48 -5.51
CA SER A 58 -15.07 -0.46 -6.36
C SER A 58 -15.31 0.96 -5.84
N GLN A 59 -16.54 1.27 -5.43
CA GLN A 59 -16.89 2.57 -4.84
C GLN A 59 -16.11 2.81 -3.54
N ALA A 60 -16.06 1.81 -2.64
CA ALA A 60 -15.41 1.97 -1.35
C ALA A 60 -13.90 2.24 -1.49
N ILE A 61 -13.23 1.59 -2.45
CA ILE A 61 -11.82 1.84 -2.76
C ILE A 61 -11.64 3.22 -3.40
N ALA A 62 -12.47 3.57 -4.38
CA ALA A 62 -12.41 4.87 -5.06
C ALA A 62 -12.63 6.05 -4.10
N GLU A 63 -13.62 5.94 -3.20
CA GLU A 63 -13.85 6.92 -2.14
C GLU A 63 -12.66 7.00 -1.18
N ALA A 64 -12.09 5.87 -0.77
CA ALA A 64 -10.92 5.88 0.10
C ALA A 64 -9.74 6.61 -0.55
N ILE A 65 -9.43 6.32 -1.82
CA ILE A 65 -8.37 6.99 -2.59
C ILE A 65 -8.63 8.51 -2.67
N ARG A 66 -9.85 8.90 -3.06
CA ARG A 66 -10.24 10.31 -3.19
C ARG A 66 -10.13 11.06 -1.86
N GLU A 67 -10.59 10.46 -0.78
CA GLU A 67 -10.64 11.14 0.51
C GLU A 67 -9.25 11.21 1.15
N MET A 68 -8.44 10.16 1.04
CA MET A 68 -7.06 10.14 1.54
C MET A 68 -6.18 11.21 0.89
N SER A 69 -6.34 11.46 -0.42
CA SER A 69 -5.58 12.54 -1.09
C SER A 69 -5.88 13.92 -0.48
N GLY A 70 -7.10 14.11 0.03
CA GLY A 70 -7.58 15.35 0.66
C GLY A 70 -7.29 15.51 2.16
N LEU A 71 -6.71 14.52 2.85
CA LEU A 71 -6.59 14.55 4.31
C LEU A 71 -5.52 15.53 4.81
N ARG A 72 -5.88 16.47 5.68
CA ARG A 72 -5.00 17.55 6.17
C ARG A 72 -4.08 17.14 7.34
N VAL A 73 -3.69 15.88 7.40
CA VAL A 73 -2.75 15.33 8.40
C VAL A 73 -1.70 14.45 7.72
N PRO A 74 -0.50 14.26 8.30
CA PRO A 74 0.51 13.36 7.76
C PRO A 74 0.03 11.92 7.64
N ILE A 75 0.34 11.26 6.53
CA ILE A 75 0.04 9.87 6.25
C ILE A 75 1.31 9.16 5.78
N ILE A 76 1.71 8.13 6.53
CA ILE A 76 2.77 7.21 6.14
C ILE A 76 2.15 5.85 5.83
N THR A 77 2.51 5.26 4.71
CA THR A 77 2.11 3.89 4.36
C THR A 77 3.34 3.00 4.41
N LEU A 78 3.20 1.83 5.02
CA LEU A 78 4.26 0.81 5.09
C LEU A 78 3.71 -0.51 4.58
N THR A 79 4.27 -1.00 3.48
CA THR A 79 3.96 -2.34 2.97
C THR A 79 4.84 -3.36 3.69
N ILE A 80 4.21 -4.22 4.49
CA ILE A 80 4.88 -5.20 5.37
C ILE A 80 4.82 -6.65 4.85
N GLY A 81 4.25 -6.83 3.67
CA GLY A 81 4.06 -8.14 3.04
C GLY A 81 3.59 -7.93 1.61
N GLU A 82 2.33 -8.28 1.33
CA GLU A 82 1.77 -8.15 -0.02
C GLU A 82 1.09 -6.80 -0.22
N GLY A 83 1.43 -6.10 -1.31
CA GLY A 83 0.80 -4.87 -1.78
C GLY A 83 -0.08 -5.13 -3.00
N GLY A 84 -1.18 -5.87 -2.80
CA GLY A 84 -2.06 -6.31 -3.89
C GLY A 84 -3.01 -5.24 -4.44
N SER A 85 -2.69 -4.72 -5.62
CA SER A 85 -3.58 -3.96 -6.52
C SER A 85 -4.34 -2.81 -5.84
N GLY A 86 -5.54 -2.49 -6.33
CA GLY A 86 -6.44 -1.50 -5.74
C GLY A 86 -6.81 -1.79 -4.29
N GLY A 87 -6.73 -3.06 -3.87
CA GLY A 87 -7.02 -3.44 -2.50
C GLY A 87 -6.00 -2.91 -1.49
N ALA A 88 -4.72 -2.91 -1.86
CA ALA A 88 -3.65 -2.25 -1.11
C ALA A 88 -3.76 -0.71 -1.22
N LEU A 89 -4.01 -0.21 -2.43
CA LEU A 89 -4.12 1.23 -2.69
C LEU A 89 -5.26 1.90 -1.92
N GLY A 90 -6.34 1.16 -1.61
CA GLY A 90 -7.47 1.63 -0.82
C GLY A 90 -7.13 2.09 0.61
N ILE A 91 -5.91 1.84 1.10
CA ILE A 91 -5.34 2.47 2.32
C ILE A 91 -3.91 3.00 2.11
N GLY A 92 -3.47 3.06 0.85
CA GLY A 92 -2.09 3.27 0.44
C GLY A 92 -1.79 4.65 -0.16
N VAL A 93 -2.70 5.62 -0.01
CA VAL A 93 -2.50 7.00 -0.47
C VAL A 93 -2.05 7.88 0.70
N GLY A 94 -0.97 8.63 0.51
CA GLY A 94 -0.35 9.40 1.59
C GLY A 94 0.89 10.18 1.18
N ASP A 95 1.69 10.59 2.16
CA ASP A 95 2.84 11.49 1.99
C ASP A 95 4.18 10.76 1.86
N ARG A 96 4.29 9.58 2.47
CA ARG A 96 5.48 8.71 2.43
C ARG A 96 5.09 7.25 2.24
N TYR A 97 5.73 6.59 1.29
CA TYR A 97 5.51 5.20 0.91
C TYR A 97 6.76 4.39 1.24
N LEU A 98 6.67 3.59 2.29
CA LEU A 98 7.72 2.71 2.75
C LEU A 98 7.35 1.27 2.38
N ILE A 99 8.36 0.45 2.17
CA ILE A 99 8.18 -0.97 1.88
C ILE A 99 9.25 -1.79 2.59
N MET A 100 8.89 -2.92 3.17
CA MET A 100 9.86 -3.83 3.76
C MET A 100 10.67 -4.55 2.67
N GLU A 101 11.93 -4.88 2.97
CA GLU A 101 12.90 -5.46 2.02
C GLU A 101 12.41 -6.69 1.25
N ASN A 102 11.58 -7.54 1.87
CA ASN A 102 11.04 -8.75 1.23
C ASN A 102 9.55 -8.65 0.89
N ALA A 103 8.95 -7.46 1.01
CA ALA A 103 7.59 -7.19 0.59
C ALA A 103 7.51 -6.95 -0.93
N TYR A 104 6.30 -6.89 -1.48
CA TYR A 104 6.09 -6.47 -2.88
C TYR A 104 4.88 -5.56 -3.04
N TYR A 105 4.82 -4.85 -4.16
CA TYR A 105 3.64 -4.07 -4.54
C TYR A 105 3.38 -4.23 -6.04
N SER A 106 2.16 -4.59 -6.43
CA SER A 106 1.85 -4.85 -7.84
C SER A 106 0.40 -4.54 -8.19
N VAL A 107 0.15 -4.16 -9.44
CA VAL A 107 -1.20 -3.91 -9.98
C VAL A 107 -2.02 -5.19 -10.14
N ILE A 108 -1.38 -6.35 -10.29
CA ILE A 108 -1.99 -7.67 -10.43
C ILE A 108 -1.08 -8.73 -9.81
N SER A 109 -1.63 -9.85 -9.35
CA SER A 109 -0.79 -10.97 -8.91
C SER A 109 0.06 -11.51 -10.07
N PRO A 110 1.27 -12.02 -9.80
CA PRO A 110 2.11 -12.65 -10.82
C PRO A 110 1.40 -13.80 -11.54
N GLU A 111 0.65 -14.62 -10.80
CA GLU A 111 -0.14 -15.73 -11.34
C GLU A 111 -1.24 -15.24 -12.28
N GLY A 112 -1.93 -14.16 -11.90
CA GLY A 112 -2.98 -13.55 -12.73
C GLY A 112 -2.41 -12.95 -14.01
N CYS A 113 -1.28 -12.24 -13.92
CA CYS A 113 -0.57 -11.71 -15.08
C CYS A 113 -0.12 -12.82 -16.03
N ALA A 114 0.46 -13.89 -15.48
CA ALA A 114 0.93 -15.04 -16.24
C ALA A 114 -0.21 -15.75 -17.00
N ALA A 115 -1.36 -15.93 -16.33
CA ALA A 115 -2.55 -16.51 -16.95
C ALA A 115 -3.11 -15.66 -18.10
N ILE A 116 -3.00 -14.33 -18.04
CA ILE A 116 -3.52 -13.42 -19.07
C ILE A 116 -2.55 -13.29 -20.24
N LEU A 117 -1.28 -12.96 -19.99
CA LEU A 117 -0.32 -12.61 -21.03
C LEU A 117 0.37 -13.82 -21.67
N TRP A 118 0.52 -14.91 -20.90
CA TRP A 118 1.18 -16.12 -21.38
C TRP A 118 0.23 -17.32 -21.49
N HIS A 119 -1.04 -17.17 -21.10
CA HIS A 119 -2.00 -18.27 -21.01
C HIS A 119 -1.51 -19.45 -20.13
N ASP A 120 -0.61 -19.18 -19.18
CA ASP A 120 0.00 -20.21 -18.32
C ASP A 120 0.38 -19.62 -16.96
N ALA A 121 -0.40 -19.95 -15.92
CA ALA A 121 -0.16 -19.49 -14.54
C ALA A 121 1.19 -19.98 -13.96
N LYS A 122 1.79 -21.04 -14.51
CA LYS A 122 3.09 -21.54 -14.04
C LYS A 122 4.24 -20.57 -14.37
N LYS A 123 4.02 -19.61 -15.27
CA LYS A 123 4.97 -18.54 -15.60
C LYS A 123 4.93 -17.35 -14.65
N ALA A 124 4.38 -17.52 -13.44
CA ALA A 124 4.31 -16.49 -12.42
C ALA A 124 5.68 -15.84 -12.11
N ALA A 125 6.78 -16.62 -12.09
CA ALA A 125 8.12 -16.08 -11.86
C ALA A 125 8.58 -15.12 -12.97
N ASP A 126 8.28 -15.45 -14.24
CA ASP A 126 8.56 -14.56 -15.37
C ASP A 126 7.70 -13.31 -15.32
N ALA A 127 6.41 -13.46 -15.02
CA ALA A 127 5.48 -12.35 -14.86
C ALA A 127 5.93 -11.40 -13.74
N ALA A 128 6.34 -11.93 -12.57
CA ALA A 128 6.82 -11.14 -11.45
C ALA A 128 8.02 -10.26 -11.83
N ARG A 129 8.97 -10.82 -12.60
CA ARG A 129 10.15 -10.10 -13.11
C ARG A 129 9.76 -8.98 -14.08
N VAL A 130 8.83 -9.23 -14.99
CA VAL A 130 8.36 -8.22 -15.96
C VAL A 130 7.55 -7.12 -15.28
N LEU A 131 6.77 -7.47 -14.25
CA LEU A 131 5.97 -6.53 -13.48
C LEU A 131 6.81 -5.57 -12.62
N ARG A 132 8.09 -5.89 -12.36
CA ARG A 132 9.00 -5.04 -11.56
C ARG A 132 8.38 -4.66 -10.19
N LEU A 133 7.93 -5.68 -9.46
CA LEU A 133 7.15 -5.54 -8.23
C LEU A 133 7.98 -5.52 -6.93
N THR A 134 9.32 -5.66 -7.03
CA THR A 134 10.20 -5.74 -5.85
C THR A 134 10.47 -4.37 -5.24
N PRO A 135 10.91 -4.28 -3.97
CA PRO A 135 11.19 -2.99 -3.33
C PRO A 135 12.24 -2.17 -4.08
N ASN A 136 13.28 -2.81 -4.62
CA ASN A 136 14.32 -2.15 -5.40
C ASN A 136 13.77 -1.59 -6.72
N ASP A 137 12.95 -2.37 -7.43
CA ASP A 137 12.28 -1.90 -8.64
C ASP A 137 11.40 -0.69 -8.36
N LEU A 138 10.58 -0.77 -7.30
CA LEU A 138 9.63 0.28 -6.94
C LEU A 138 10.33 1.56 -6.47
N LEU A 139 11.51 1.44 -5.86
CA LEU A 139 12.37 2.58 -5.52
C LEU A 139 12.96 3.22 -6.79
N GLU A 140 13.49 2.42 -7.71
CA GLU A 140 14.03 2.90 -9.00
C GLU A 140 12.96 3.59 -9.86
N LEU A 141 11.73 3.07 -9.84
CA LEU A 141 10.58 3.65 -10.53
C LEU A 141 10.07 4.94 -9.85
N GLY A 142 10.57 5.29 -8.66
CA GLY A 142 10.12 6.45 -7.88
C GLY A 142 8.72 6.28 -7.27
N ILE A 143 8.24 5.04 -7.16
CA ILE A 143 6.94 4.72 -6.53
C ILE A 143 7.10 4.70 -5.01
N MET A 144 8.11 4.00 -4.50
CA MET A 144 8.42 3.93 -3.07
C MET A 144 9.49 4.97 -2.69
N ASP A 145 9.41 5.50 -1.47
CA ASP A 145 10.35 6.50 -0.96
C ASP A 145 11.52 5.87 -0.19
N GLU A 146 11.27 4.75 0.51
CA GLU A 146 12.30 4.09 1.32
C GLU A 146 12.03 2.59 1.49
N ILE A 147 13.11 1.80 1.41
CA ILE A 147 13.10 0.38 1.75
C ILE A 147 13.51 0.23 3.22
N VAL A 148 12.67 -0.46 4.00
CA VAL A 148 12.93 -0.78 5.41
C VAL A 148 13.61 -2.14 5.48
N PRO A 149 14.88 -2.21 5.94
CA PRO A 149 15.64 -3.46 5.94
C PRO A 149 15.06 -4.48 6.92
N GLU A 150 15.16 -5.75 6.56
CA GLU A 150 14.74 -6.86 7.41
C GLU A 150 15.96 -7.54 8.07
N PRO A 151 15.77 -8.27 9.19
CA PRO A 151 16.79 -9.16 9.71
C PRO A 151 17.23 -10.19 8.67
N TYR A 152 18.45 -10.72 8.81
CA TYR A 152 18.95 -11.77 7.92
C TYR A 152 17.99 -12.96 7.87
N GLY A 153 17.54 -13.30 6.65
CA GLY A 153 16.56 -14.35 6.40
C GLY A 153 15.10 -13.95 6.64
N GLY A 154 14.80 -12.66 6.82
CA GLY A 154 13.45 -12.07 6.82
C GLY A 154 12.90 -11.70 8.20
N ALA A 155 11.89 -10.83 8.19
CA ALA A 155 11.23 -10.22 9.35
C ALA A 155 10.75 -11.22 10.42
N HIS A 156 10.33 -12.41 9.98
CA HIS A 156 9.80 -13.46 10.85
C HIS A 156 10.88 -14.09 11.74
N ARG A 157 12.17 -13.96 11.40
CA ARG A 157 13.28 -14.56 12.17
C ARG A 157 13.65 -13.78 13.43
N ASP A 158 13.48 -12.46 13.39
CA ASP A 158 13.66 -11.59 14.57
C ASP A 158 12.60 -10.48 14.57
N PRO A 159 11.40 -10.78 15.12
CA PRO A 159 10.32 -9.81 15.17
C PRO A 159 10.67 -8.56 16.00
N ARG A 160 11.47 -8.71 17.06
CA ARG A 160 11.83 -7.58 17.92
C ARG A 160 12.69 -6.58 17.16
N ARG A 161 13.76 -7.06 16.53
CA ARG A 161 14.61 -6.23 15.67
C ARG A 161 13.82 -5.61 14.52
N THR A 162 12.89 -6.37 13.91
CA THR A 162 12.00 -5.83 12.87
C THR A 162 11.18 -4.65 13.39
N TYR A 163 10.59 -4.76 14.59
CA TYR A 163 9.82 -3.67 15.19
C TYR A 163 10.67 -2.44 15.49
N ASP A 164 11.90 -2.63 15.99
CA ASP A 164 12.81 -1.53 16.27
C ASP A 164 13.25 -0.81 14.98
N THR A 165 13.54 -1.56 13.92
CA THR A 165 13.85 -0.99 12.60
C THR A 165 12.65 -0.21 12.06
N VAL A 166 11.46 -0.83 12.00
CA VAL A 166 10.24 -0.16 11.53
C VAL A 166 9.95 1.10 12.32
N ARG A 167 10.06 1.05 13.66
CA ARG A 167 9.87 2.23 14.54
C ARG A 167 10.84 3.34 14.18
N THR A 168 12.12 3.02 13.97
CA THR A 168 13.15 4.02 13.64
C THR A 168 12.82 4.76 12.35
N HIS A 169 12.45 4.02 11.30
CA HIS A 169 12.08 4.60 10.01
C HIS A 169 10.77 5.40 10.08
N LEU A 170 9.75 4.88 10.76
CA LEU A 170 8.49 5.62 10.95
C LEU A 170 8.70 6.93 11.71
N LEU A 171 9.51 6.93 12.77
CA LEU A 171 9.78 8.14 13.56
C LEU A 171 10.56 9.20 12.77
N LYS A 172 11.51 8.78 11.92
CA LYS A 172 12.23 9.66 10.99
C LYS A 172 11.26 10.42 10.09
N HIS A 173 10.44 9.69 9.32
CA HIS A 173 9.47 10.29 8.39
C HIS A 173 8.40 11.09 9.12
N LEU A 174 7.94 10.61 10.27
CA LEU A 174 6.94 11.32 11.06
C LEU A 174 7.46 12.68 11.53
N LYS A 175 8.71 12.74 12.02
CA LYS A 175 9.36 13.98 12.42
C LYS A 175 9.47 14.97 11.25
N GLU A 176 9.86 14.50 10.08
CA GLU A 176 9.96 15.32 8.86
C GLU A 176 8.59 15.88 8.43
N LEU A 177 7.56 15.03 8.37
CA LEU A 177 6.24 15.44 7.92
C LEU A 177 5.53 16.36 8.93
N MET A 178 5.72 16.13 10.23
CA MET A 178 5.13 16.97 11.27
C MET A 178 5.77 18.35 11.38
N ALA A 179 6.94 18.57 10.76
CA ALA A 179 7.58 19.88 10.68
C ALA A 179 7.03 20.75 9.54
N LEU A 180 6.21 20.18 8.64
CA LEU A 180 5.62 20.90 7.53
C LEU A 180 4.34 21.61 7.95
N GLU A 181 4.13 22.81 7.41
CA GLU A 181 2.83 23.45 7.47
C GLU A 181 1.80 22.67 6.66
N THR A 182 0.53 22.74 7.08
CA THR A 182 -0.53 21.88 6.50
C THR A 182 -0.70 22.10 4.99
N ASP A 183 -0.61 23.34 4.52
CA ASP A 183 -0.76 23.63 3.08
C ASP A 183 0.45 23.15 2.28
N GLU A 184 1.66 23.22 2.84
CA GLU A 184 2.87 22.66 2.23
C GLU A 184 2.80 21.13 2.16
N LEU A 185 2.31 20.47 3.22
CA LEU A 185 2.07 19.03 3.25
C LEU A 185 1.12 18.61 2.13
N MET A 186 -0.02 19.31 2.02
CA MET A 186 -1.03 19.04 1.00
C MET A 186 -0.50 19.23 -0.42
N GLU A 187 0.25 20.30 -0.66
CA GLU A 187 0.87 20.57 -1.97
C GLU A 187 1.90 19.50 -2.33
N LYS A 188 2.79 19.11 -1.40
CA LYS A 188 3.76 18.03 -1.63
C LYS A 188 3.08 16.71 -1.95
N ARG A 189 1.99 16.38 -1.26
CA ARG A 189 1.20 15.18 -1.58
C ARG A 189 0.60 15.26 -2.97
N TYR A 190 0.00 16.38 -3.33
CA TYR A 190 -0.58 16.59 -4.66
C TYR A 190 0.48 16.41 -5.75
N GLN A 191 1.64 17.05 -5.61
CA GLN A 191 2.75 16.93 -6.56
C GLN A 191 3.29 15.50 -6.65
N LYS A 192 3.45 14.80 -5.51
CA LYS A 192 3.83 13.38 -5.49
C LYS A 192 2.86 12.53 -6.29
N LEU A 193 1.55 12.71 -6.08
CA LEU A 193 0.52 11.92 -6.78
C LEU A 193 0.42 12.25 -8.27
N ARG A 194 0.56 13.53 -8.66
CA ARG A 194 0.48 13.95 -10.06
C ARG A 194 1.76 13.70 -10.85
N GLY A 195 2.90 13.59 -10.16
CA GLY A 195 4.18 13.22 -10.77
C GLY A 195 4.33 11.73 -11.07
N MET A 196 3.36 10.87 -10.69
CA MET A 196 3.40 9.44 -10.98
C MET A 196 3.02 9.15 -12.44
N GLY A 197 3.91 8.45 -13.14
CA GLY A 197 3.73 8.05 -14.53
C GLY A 197 4.72 8.74 -15.46
N LYS A 198 5.12 8.04 -16.53
CA LYS A 198 5.98 8.56 -17.59
C LYS A 198 5.27 8.35 -18.91
N TYR A 199 5.20 9.38 -19.73
CA TYR A 199 4.58 9.35 -21.04
C TYR A 199 5.34 10.27 -21.99
N ILE A 200 5.22 10.00 -23.29
CA ILE A 200 5.80 10.83 -24.35
C ILE A 200 4.65 11.66 -24.90
N GLU A 201 4.80 12.98 -24.88
CA GLU A 201 3.86 13.89 -25.54
C GLU A 201 3.95 13.68 -27.04
N VAL A 202 2.82 13.36 -27.69
CA VAL A 202 2.75 13.31 -29.14
C VAL A 202 2.37 14.72 -29.60
N ALA A 203 3.29 15.40 -30.28
CA ALA A 203 3.00 16.70 -30.87
C ALA A 203 1.78 16.58 -31.80
N ALA A 204 0.81 17.49 -31.61
CA ALA A 204 -0.41 17.55 -32.40
C ALA A 204 -0.16 17.95 -33.85
#